data_AF-T1BLR7-F1
#
_entry.id   AF-T1BLR7-F1
#
_cell.length_a   1.000
_cell.length_b   1.000
_cell.length_c   1.000
_cell.angle_alpha   90.00
_cell.angle_beta   90.00
_cell.angle_gamma   90.00
#
_symmetry.space_group_name_H-M   'P 1'
#
loop_
_entity.id
_entity.type
_entity.pdbx_description
1 polymer ?
#
loop_
_entity_poly.entity_id
_entity_poly.type
_entity_poly.pdbx_seq_one_letter_code
_entity_poly.pdbx_strand_id
1 'polypeptide(L)'
;VSSPAARERTLHQYQWAATLAAGLGSRAVVGHLGFYGPGTREEAYQRLAGDVRLLRRWMEGLGREDLLFAVEPSGHPEIFGTREEILRLCREIKGVRPVLHLAHLAARERKRFEDRAELQALFEEFVEASHGELYLNFSGVEFHNPGDFRLTPIKRGMVHFDAVAELLADRDYDATVISSSPLLEHDAMYMKLLYERALAKRFAKRHPAP
;
A
#
# COMPACT_ATOMS: atom_id res chain seq x y z
N VAL A 1 -9.65 8.09 -17.22
CA VAL A 1 -8.61 8.30 -18.27
C VAL A 1 -8.54 7.06 -19.14
N SER A 2 -9.14 7.05 -20.34
CA SER A 2 -9.19 5.83 -21.18
C SER A 2 -8.86 6.07 -22.66
N SER A 3 -7.94 7.00 -22.98
CA SER A 3 -7.41 7.12 -24.35
C SER A 3 -6.06 6.41 -24.46
N PRO A 4 -5.72 5.81 -25.62
CA PRO A 4 -4.40 5.20 -25.86
C PRO A 4 -3.24 6.15 -25.57
N ALA A 5 -3.36 7.43 -25.97
CA ALA A 5 -2.36 8.46 -25.72
C ALA A 5 -2.15 8.73 -24.21
N ALA A 6 -3.22 8.67 -23.41
CA ALA A 6 -3.09 8.86 -21.97
C ALA A 6 -2.42 7.65 -21.29
N ARG A 7 -2.71 6.43 -21.75
CA ARG A 7 -2.06 5.20 -21.29
C ARG A 7 -0.56 5.21 -21.58
N GLU A 8 -0.17 5.60 -22.80
CA GLU A 8 1.23 5.74 -23.19
C GLU A 8 1.98 6.75 -22.32
N ARG A 9 1.36 7.92 -22.04
CA ARG A 9 1.93 8.92 -21.14
C ARG A 9 2.13 8.38 -19.72
N THR A 10 1.17 7.62 -19.18
CA THR A 10 1.31 7.01 -17.85
C THR A 10 2.45 6.00 -17.80
N LEU A 11 2.58 5.14 -18.82
CA LEU A 11 3.71 4.21 -18.91
C LEU A 11 5.04 4.95 -18.96
N HIS A 12 5.13 6.02 -19.75
CA HIS A 12 6.33 6.85 -19.83
C HIS A 12 6.66 7.53 -18.49
N GLN A 13 5.65 8.01 -17.74
CA GLN A 13 5.87 8.55 -16.40
C GLN A 13 6.46 7.50 -15.44
N TYR A 14 5.97 6.27 -15.48
CA TYR A 14 6.54 5.18 -14.68
C TYR A 14 7.95 4.80 -15.11
N GLN A 15 8.25 4.83 -16.41
CA GLN A 15 9.61 4.59 -16.92
C GLN A 15 10.60 5.65 -16.41
N TRP A 16 10.20 6.93 -16.41
CA TRP A 16 10.99 8.01 -15.82
C TRP A 16 11.17 7.83 -14.31
N ALA A 17 10.09 7.54 -13.59
CA ALA A 17 10.16 7.28 -12.16
C ALA A 17 11.10 6.10 -11.84
N ALA A 18 11.04 5.02 -12.62
CA ALA A 18 11.92 3.87 -12.48
C ALA A 18 13.38 4.18 -12.80
N THR A 19 13.64 5.01 -13.82
CA THR A 19 15.00 5.47 -14.14
C THR A 19 15.60 6.27 -12.98
N LEU A 20 14.82 7.21 -12.42
CA LEU A 20 15.24 8.00 -11.28
C LEU A 20 15.45 7.14 -10.04
N ALA A 21 14.50 6.24 -9.75
CA ALA A 21 14.59 5.28 -8.65
C ALA A 21 15.84 4.39 -8.74
N ALA A 22 16.16 3.92 -9.95
CA ALA A 22 17.37 3.14 -10.20
C ALA A 22 18.64 3.95 -9.89
N GLY A 23 18.71 5.20 -10.34
CA GLY A 23 19.85 6.09 -10.09
C GLY A 23 20.00 6.51 -8.62
N LEU A 24 18.89 6.63 -7.89
CA LEU A 24 18.86 7.01 -6.48
C LEU A 24 19.08 5.83 -5.52
N GLY A 25 19.17 4.60 -6.01
CA GLY A 25 19.28 3.41 -5.16
C GLY A 25 17.97 3.04 -4.45
N SER A 26 16.83 3.52 -4.93
CA SER A 26 15.52 3.17 -4.38
C SER A 26 15.22 1.67 -4.57
N ARG A 27 14.41 1.11 -3.66
CA ARG A 27 13.93 -0.28 -3.73
C ARG A 27 12.68 -0.46 -4.58
N ALA A 28 11.82 0.56 -4.65
CA ALA A 28 10.54 0.44 -5.33
C ALA A 28 10.08 1.75 -5.97
N VAL A 29 9.29 1.63 -7.04
CA VAL A 29 8.42 2.68 -7.57
C VAL A 29 6.99 2.33 -7.19
N VAL A 30 6.30 3.21 -6.45
CA VAL A 30 4.92 2.99 -5.98
C VAL A 30 3.94 3.76 -6.85
N GLY A 31 2.79 3.17 -7.20
CA GLY A 31 1.71 3.92 -7.85
C GLY A 31 0.39 3.18 -7.99
N HIS A 32 -0.60 3.92 -8.51
CA HIS A 32 -1.92 3.40 -8.89
C HIS A 32 -1.97 3.11 -10.39
N LEU A 33 -2.70 2.07 -10.82
CA LEU A 33 -2.75 1.67 -12.23
C LEU A 33 -3.72 2.49 -13.09
N GLY A 34 -4.64 3.24 -12.46
CA GLY A 34 -5.57 4.13 -13.15
C GLY A 34 -7.00 3.60 -13.23
N PHE A 35 -7.82 4.20 -14.08
CA PHE A 35 -9.26 3.92 -14.17
C PHE A 35 -9.56 2.58 -14.84
N TYR A 36 -10.66 1.93 -14.46
CA TYR A 36 -11.13 0.72 -15.16
C TYR A 36 -11.41 0.96 -16.65
N GLY A 37 -11.92 2.16 -16.98
CA GLY A 37 -12.35 2.50 -18.33
C GLY A 37 -13.60 1.70 -18.76
N PRO A 38 -13.88 1.62 -20.06
CA PRO A 38 -15.05 0.90 -20.57
C PRO A 38 -14.88 -0.63 -20.46
N GLY A 39 -16.01 -1.34 -20.46
CA GLY A 39 -16.06 -2.80 -20.39
C GLY A 39 -16.21 -3.34 -18.98
N THR A 40 -15.93 -4.63 -18.82
CA THR A 40 -16.02 -5.34 -17.54
C THR A 40 -14.79 -5.13 -16.67
N ARG A 41 -14.92 -5.42 -15.36
CA ARG A 41 -13.79 -5.39 -14.41
C ARG A 41 -12.67 -6.36 -14.82
N GLU A 42 -13.01 -7.54 -15.33
CA GLU A 42 -12.01 -8.52 -15.78
C GLU A 42 -11.29 -8.04 -17.05
N GLU A 43 -11.99 -7.43 -18.01
CA GLU A 43 -11.34 -6.84 -19.19
C GLU A 43 -10.39 -5.71 -18.80
N ALA A 44 -10.78 -4.87 -17.84
CA ALA A 44 -9.92 -3.84 -17.28
C ALA A 44 -8.69 -4.42 -16.57
N TYR A 45 -8.88 -5.47 -15.76
CA TYR A 45 -7.79 -6.20 -15.11
C TYR A 45 -6.79 -6.72 -16.14
N GLN A 46 -7.25 -7.42 -17.18
CA GLN A 46 -6.35 -7.98 -18.20
C GLN A 46 -5.55 -6.90 -18.95
N ARG A 47 -6.18 -5.75 -19.26
CA ARG A 47 -5.49 -4.61 -19.88
C ARG A 47 -4.40 -4.05 -18.98
N LEU A 48 -4.73 -3.74 -17.72
CA LEU A 48 -3.80 -3.13 -16.76
C LEU A 48 -2.69 -4.11 -16.36
N ALA A 49 -3.00 -5.39 -16.21
CA ALA A 49 -1.99 -6.43 -16.01
C ALA A 49 -1.04 -6.54 -17.21
N GLY A 50 -1.55 -6.40 -18.44
CA GLY A 50 -0.73 -6.28 -19.65
C GLY A 50 0.23 -5.10 -19.61
N ASP A 51 -0.22 -3.94 -19.16
CA ASP A 51 0.61 -2.73 -18.98
C ASP A 51 1.70 -2.92 -17.94
N VAL A 52 1.35 -3.51 -16.80
CA VAL A 52 2.32 -3.78 -15.73
C VAL A 52 3.37 -4.78 -16.21
N ARG A 53 3.00 -5.83 -16.97
CA ARG A 53 3.98 -6.75 -17.57
C ARG A 53 4.91 -6.05 -18.55
N LEU A 54 4.40 -5.11 -19.35
CA LEU A 54 5.22 -4.34 -20.27
C LEU A 54 6.21 -3.44 -19.52
N LEU A 55 5.73 -2.72 -18.51
CA LEU A 55 6.56 -1.87 -17.66
C LEU A 55 7.63 -2.69 -16.93
N ARG A 56 7.27 -3.84 -16.35
CA ARG A 56 8.20 -4.73 -15.66
C ARG A 56 9.32 -5.24 -16.57
N ARG A 57 8.99 -5.72 -17.77
CA ARG A 57 10.00 -6.13 -18.77
C ARG A 57 10.91 -4.96 -19.17
N TRP A 58 10.36 -3.76 -19.28
CA TRP A 58 11.16 -2.59 -19.58
C TRP A 58 12.12 -2.25 -18.42
N MET A 59 11.64 -2.32 -17.17
CA MET A 59 12.45 -2.06 -15.97
C MET A 59 13.60 -3.06 -15.80
N GLU A 60 13.47 -4.31 -16.25
CA GLU A 60 14.56 -5.29 -16.27
C GLU A 60 15.76 -4.79 -17.09
N GLY A 61 15.52 -3.97 -18.11
CA GLY A 61 16.57 -3.32 -18.91
C GLY A 61 17.36 -2.23 -18.19
N LEU A 62 16.97 -1.82 -16.98
CA LEU A 62 17.68 -0.81 -16.18
C LEU A 62 18.93 -1.37 -15.45
N GLY A 63 19.17 -2.68 -15.51
CA GLY A 63 20.27 -3.32 -14.80
C GLY A 63 20.13 -3.32 -13.27
N ARG A 64 18.90 -3.12 -12.76
CA ARG A 64 18.52 -3.15 -11.34
C ARG A 64 17.45 -4.21 -11.10
N GLU A 65 17.88 -5.46 -10.94
CA GLU A 65 16.96 -6.60 -10.71
C GLU A 65 16.20 -6.50 -9.39
N ASP A 66 16.73 -5.75 -8.43
CA ASP A 66 16.15 -5.47 -7.12
C ASP A 66 15.14 -4.31 -7.13
N LEU A 67 15.01 -3.57 -8.23
CA LEU A 67 14.02 -2.49 -8.34
C LEU A 67 12.62 -3.06 -8.60
N LEU A 68 11.76 -2.92 -7.60
CA LEU A 68 10.39 -3.40 -7.60
C LEU A 68 9.42 -2.37 -8.18
N PHE A 69 8.33 -2.87 -8.76
CA PHE A 69 7.15 -2.04 -9.02
C PHE A 69 6.08 -2.35 -7.99
N ALA A 70 5.72 -1.37 -7.19
CA ALA A 70 4.78 -1.54 -6.10
C ALA A 70 3.44 -0.89 -6.45
N VAL A 71 2.34 -1.61 -6.22
CA VAL A 71 0.99 -1.16 -6.55
C VAL A 71 0.19 -0.99 -5.27
N GLU A 72 -0.46 0.16 -5.13
CA GLU A 72 -1.31 0.44 -3.98
C GLU A 72 -2.80 0.37 -4.35
N PRO A 73 -3.67 -0.05 -3.40
CA PRO A 73 -5.11 0.04 -3.59
C PRO A 73 -5.56 1.50 -3.63
N SER A 74 -6.64 1.77 -4.35
CA SER A 74 -7.27 3.10 -4.41
C SER A 74 -8.49 3.15 -3.52
N GLY A 75 -8.70 4.25 -2.78
CA GLY A 75 -9.97 4.52 -2.09
C GLY A 75 -11.14 4.86 -3.04
N HIS A 76 -10.86 5.23 -4.29
CA HIS A 76 -11.85 5.60 -5.30
C HIS A 76 -12.34 4.37 -6.09
N PRO A 77 -13.65 4.04 -6.08
CA PRO A 77 -14.20 2.83 -6.73
C PRO A 77 -14.05 2.76 -8.26
N GLU A 78 -13.87 3.90 -8.92
CA GLU A 78 -13.66 4.04 -10.36
C GLU A 78 -12.20 3.82 -10.80
N ILE A 79 -11.28 3.76 -9.83
CA ILE A 79 -9.85 3.49 -10.04
C ILE A 79 -9.57 2.04 -9.64
N PHE A 80 -8.79 1.35 -10.48
CA PHE A 80 -8.27 0.01 -10.24
C PHE A 80 -7.56 -0.09 -8.90
N GLY A 81 -7.80 -1.18 -8.17
CA GLY A 81 -7.10 -1.47 -6.93
C GLY A 81 -8.03 -1.82 -5.78
N THR A 82 -8.93 -2.80 -5.96
CA THR A 82 -9.46 -3.52 -4.80
C THR A 82 -8.35 -4.35 -4.15
N ARG A 83 -8.55 -4.79 -2.91
CA ARG A 83 -7.65 -5.73 -2.23
C ARG A 83 -7.36 -6.97 -3.09
N GLU A 84 -8.41 -7.57 -3.63
CA GLU A 84 -8.33 -8.80 -4.44
C GLU A 84 -7.58 -8.57 -5.74
N GLU A 85 -7.85 -7.46 -6.43
CA GLU A 85 -7.18 -7.10 -7.68
C GLU A 85 -5.69 -6.87 -7.48
N ILE A 86 -5.30 -6.14 -6.43
CA ILE A 86 -3.90 -5.87 -6.09
C ILE A 86 -3.17 -7.17 -5.75
N LEU A 87 -3.73 -7.98 -4.85
CA LEU A 87 -3.10 -9.24 -4.44
C LEU A 87 -2.98 -10.23 -5.61
N ARG A 88 -4.02 -10.34 -6.45
CA ARG A 88 -3.99 -11.18 -7.66
C ARG A 88 -2.89 -10.73 -8.61
N LEU A 89 -2.80 -9.43 -8.89
CA LEU A 89 -1.79 -8.88 -9.80
C LEU A 89 -0.37 -9.14 -9.31
N CYS A 90 -0.12 -8.95 -8.02
CA CYS A 90 1.20 -9.15 -7.42
C CYS A 90 1.63 -10.63 -7.42
N ARG A 91 0.67 -11.55 -7.24
CA ARG A 91 0.93 -13.00 -7.35
C ARG A 91 1.19 -13.44 -8.79
N GLU A 92 0.54 -12.82 -9.78
CA GLU A 92 0.66 -13.18 -11.20
C GLU A 92 1.91 -12.61 -11.90
N ILE A 93 2.48 -11.50 -11.41
CA ILE A 93 3.57 -10.78 -12.10
C ILE A 93 4.81 -10.67 -11.21
N LYS A 94 5.89 -11.34 -11.60
CA LYS A 94 7.18 -11.28 -10.91
C LYS A 94 7.73 -9.84 -10.85
N GLY A 95 8.29 -9.48 -9.69
CA GLY A 95 8.85 -8.15 -9.44
C GLY A 95 7.81 -7.06 -9.21
N VAL A 96 6.54 -7.46 -9.04
CA VAL A 96 5.46 -6.58 -8.57
C VAL A 96 5.17 -6.89 -7.10
N ARG A 97 4.90 -5.85 -6.31
CA ARG A 97 4.62 -5.97 -4.86
C ARG A 97 3.39 -5.16 -4.46
N PRO A 98 2.60 -5.64 -3.49
CA PRO A 98 1.48 -4.87 -2.99
C PRO A 98 1.97 -3.86 -1.95
N VAL A 99 1.37 -2.66 -1.95
CA VAL A 99 1.44 -1.72 -0.82
C VAL A 99 0.13 -1.81 -0.05
N LEU A 100 0.21 -2.09 1.25
CA LEU A 100 -0.93 -2.00 2.13
C LEU A 100 -1.20 -0.52 2.42
N HIS A 101 -2.13 0.11 1.71
CA HIS A 101 -2.58 1.46 2.05
C HIS A 101 -3.88 1.38 2.86
N LEU A 102 -3.74 1.36 4.18
CA LEU A 102 -4.85 1.02 5.08
C LEU A 102 -6.00 2.03 5.02
N ALA A 103 -5.69 3.32 4.87
CA ALA A 103 -6.69 4.38 4.70
C ALA A 103 -7.53 4.21 3.42
N HIS A 104 -6.89 3.83 2.31
CA HIS A 104 -7.57 3.58 1.04
C HIS A 104 -8.46 2.34 1.10
N LEU A 105 -7.96 1.23 1.66
CA LEU A 105 -8.78 0.04 1.87
C LEU A 105 -9.95 0.33 2.80
N ALA A 106 -9.73 1.08 3.88
CA ALA A 106 -10.76 1.44 4.83
C ALA A 106 -11.89 2.25 4.16
N ALA A 107 -11.54 3.26 3.36
CA ALA A 107 -12.51 4.03 2.61
C ALA A 107 -13.27 3.17 1.58
N ARG A 108 -12.56 2.29 0.88
CA ARG A 108 -13.12 1.46 -0.20
C ARG A 108 -14.03 0.35 0.32
N GLU A 109 -13.57 -0.37 1.33
CA GLU A 109 -14.31 -1.47 1.97
C GLU A 109 -15.32 -0.95 2.99
N ARG A 110 -15.26 0.35 3.32
CA ARG A 110 -16.04 1.01 4.38
C ARG A 110 -15.86 0.32 5.74
N LYS A 111 -14.61 -0.07 6.04
CA LYS A 111 -14.21 -0.77 7.26
C LYS A 111 -13.20 0.04 8.04
N ARG A 112 -13.29 0.00 9.36
CA ARG A 112 -12.34 0.70 10.25
C ARG A 112 -11.16 -0.17 10.67
N PHE A 113 -11.23 -1.49 10.41
CA PHE A 113 -10.24 -2.48 10.83
C PHE A 113 -9.94 -2.41 12.34
N GLU A 114 -11.00 -2.27 13.15
CA GLU A 114 -10.91 -2.24 14.62
C GLU A 114 -10.69 -3.64 15.22
N ASP A 115 -11.12 -4.69 14.51
CA ASP A 115 -10.88 -6.06 14.94
C ASP A 115 -9.43 -6.48 14.66
N ARG A 116 -8.75 -6.93 15.71
CA ARG A 116 -7.33 -7.29 15.65
C ARG A 116 -7.08 -8.51 14.76
N ALA A 117 -7.98 -9.50 14.76
CA ALA A 117 -7.81 -10.70 13.94
C ALA A 117 -8.00 -10.39 12.45
N GLU A 118 -8.95 -9.52 12.11
CA GLU A 118 -9.15 -9.00 10.75
C GLU A 118 -7.92 -8.22 10.27
N LEU A 119 -7.39 -7.31 11.09
CA LEU A 119 -6.19 -6.54 10.74
C LEU A 119 -4.97 -7.45 10.57
N GLN A 120 -4.81 -8.47 11.41
CA GLN A 120 -3.74 -9.44 11.29
C GLN A 120 -3.86 -10.28 10.00
N ALA A 121 -5.05 -10.78 9.68
CA ALA A 121 -5.26 -11.52 8.44
C ALA A 121 -4.96 -10.64 7.20
N LEU A 122 -5.34 -9.36 7.25
CA LEU A 122 -4.99 -8.39 6.21
C LEU A 122 -3.47 -8.23 6.07
N PHE A 123 -2.72 -8.13 7.17
CA PHE A 123 -1.25 -8.04 7.11
C PHE A 123 -0.65 -9.30 6.51
N GLU A 124 -1.11 -10.48 6.94
CA GLU A 124 -0.61 -11.78 6.47
C GLU A 124 -0.82 -11.96 4.97
N GLU A 125 -1.96 -11.55 4.41
CA GLU A 125 -2.21 -11.60 2.96
C GLU A 125 -1.25 -10.71 2.16
N PHE A 126 -0.97 -9.50 2.65
CA PHE A 126 -0.05 -8.57 1.98
C PHE A 126 1.40 -9.03 2.09
N VAL A 127 1.80 -9.57 3.25
CA VAL A 127 3.13 -10.17 3.47
C VAL A 127 3.35 -11.40 2.61
N GLU A 128 2.34 -12.25 2.46
CA GLU A 128 2.42 -13.42 1.57
C GLU A 128 2.62 -12.98 0.12
N ALA A 129 1.82 -12.01 -0.35
CA ALA A 129 1.88 -11.51 -1.72
C ALA A 129 3.14 -10.66 -2.02
N SER A 130 3.87 -10.22 -1.00
CA SER A 130 5.14 -9.51 -1.14
C SER A 130 6.38 -10.40 -0.92
N HIS A 131 6.18 -11.67 -0.56
CA HIS A 131 7.22 -12.62 -0.17
C HIS A 131 7.99 -12.25 1.10
N GLY A 132 7.29 -11.69 2.10
CA GLY A 132 7.82 -11.51 3.46
C GLY A 132 7.91 -10.06 3.93
N GLU A 133 7.95 -9.08 3.02
CA GLU A 133 8.09 -7.66 3.36
C GLU A 133 6.73 -6.97 3.48
N LEU A 134 6.48 -6.23 4.56
CA LEU A 134 5.28 -5.42 4.69
C LEU A 134 5.56 -3.96 4.33
N TYR A 135 5.05 -3.49 3.19
CA TYR A 135 5.06 -2.06 2.86
C TYR A 135 3.71 -1.44 3.20
N LEU A 136 3.67 -0.61 4.24
CA LEU A 136 2.44 -0.05 4.81
C LEU A 136 2.41 1.47 4.68
N ASN A 137 1.45 1.99 3.93
CA ASN A 137 1.09 3.40 3.94
C ASN A 137 -0.05 3.63 4.92
N PHE A 138 0.14 4.55 5.87
CA PHE A 138 -0.86 4.88 6.87
C PHE A 138 -1.14 6.38 6.95
N SER A 139 -2.42 6.69 7.05
CA SER A 139 -2.96 7.99 7.42
C SER A 139 -4.29 7.79 8.15
N GLY A 140 -4.77 8.83 8.84
CA GLY A 140 -6.17 8.84 9.27
C GLY A 140 -7.07 8.94 8.03
N VAL A 141 -8.31 8.47 8.14
CA VAL A 141 -9.30 8.61 7.06
C VAL A 141 -10.69 8.85 7.61
N GLU A 142 -11.44 9.72 6.94
CA GLU A 142 -12.89 9.88 7.10
C GLU A 142 -13.54 9.49 5.78
N PHE A 143 -14.65 8.73 5.81
CA PHE A 143 -15.40 8.37 4.62
C PHE A 143 -16.90 8.34 4.92
N HIS A 144 -17.72 8.72 3.94
CA HIS A 144 -19.17 8.84 4.10
C HIS A 144 -19.92 7.99 3.07
N ASN A 145 -19.61 8.20 1.79
CA ASN A 145 -20.18 7.50 0.65
C ASN A 145 -19.08 6.80 -0.15
N PRO A 146 -19.40 5.82 -1.02
CA PRO A 146 -18.41 5.20 -1.90
C PRO A 146 -17.67 6.25 -2.72
N GLY A 147 -16.35 6.31 -2.60
CA GLY A 147 -15.50 7.30 -3.27
C GLY A 147 -15.45 8.69 -2.63
N ASP A 148 -16.23 8.95 -1.56
CA ASP A 148 -16.21 10.18 -0.79
C ASP A 148 -15.45 9.96 0.52
N PHE A 149 -14.15 10.22 0.48
CA PHE A 149 -13.25 10.10 1.61
C PHE A 149 -12.20 11.21 1.63
N ARG A 150 -11.63 11.44 2.81
CA ARG A 150 -10.56 12.41 3.02
C ARG A 150 -9.52 11.82 3.95
N LEU A 151 -8.25 11.91 3.55
CA LEU A 151 -7.14 11.58 4.44
C LEU A 151 -7.01 12.68 5.51
N THR A 152 -6.80 12.25 6.74
CA THR A 152 -6.75 13.12 7.91
C THR A 152 -5.47 12.88 8.71
N PRO A 153 -5.10 13.82 9.59
CA PRO A 153 -4.09 13.53 10.61
C PRO A 153 -4.47 12.28 11.40
N ILE A 154 -3.49 11.48 11.80
CA ILE A 154 -3.74 10.12 12.33
C ILE A 154 -4.57 10.09 13.62
N LYS A 155 -4.67 11.23 14.34
CA LYS A 155 -5.51 11.40 15.53
C LYS A 155 -6.98 11.71 15.25
N ARG A 156 -7.36 12.04 14.01
CA ARG A 156 -8.72 12.49 13.64
C ARG A 156 -9.47 11.48 12.78
N GLY A 157 -8.79 10.47 12.25
CA GLY A 157 -9.40 9.46 11.38
C GLY A 157 -10.28 8.46 12.12
N MET A 158 -11.11 7.76 11.34
CA MET A 158 -11.91 6.62 11.77
C MET A 158 -11.10 5.32 11.90
N VAL A 159 -9.87 5.30 11.35
CA VAL A 159 -8.90 4.20 11.48
C VAL A 159 -7.80 4.68 12.42
N HIS A 160 -7.45 3.85 13.40
CA HIS A 160 -6.50 4.19 14.46
C HIS A 160 -5.19 3.42 14.31
N PHE A 161 -4.08 4.13 14.45
CA PHE A 161 -2.75 3.53 14.33
C PHE A 161 -2.38 2.67 15.54
N ASP A 162 -3.03 2.84 16.69
CA ASP A 162 -2.72 2.08 17.91
C ASP A 162 -2.79 0.56 17.69
N ALA A 163 -3.83 0.07 17.01
CA ALA A 163 -3.98 -1.35 16.69
C ALA A 163 -2.89 -1.85 15.72
N VAL A 164 -2.52 -1.02 14.74
CA VAL A 164 -1.41 -1.28 13.82
C VAL A 164 -0.08 -1.36 14.58
N ALA A 165 0.19 -0.40 15.45
CA ALA A 165 1.40 -0.34 16.26
C ALA A 165 1.52 -1.56 17.19
N GLU A 166 0.43 -1.97 17.83
CA GLU A 166 0.41 -3.18 18.68
C GLU A 166 0.67 -4.45 17.87
N LEU A 167 0.05 -4.58 16.69
CA LEU A 167 0.26 -5.73 15.81
C LEU A 167 1.70 -5.81 15.31
N LEU A 168 2.26 -4.67 14.87
CA LEU A 168 3.68 -4.56 14.49
C LEU A 168 4.61 -4.85 15.65
N ALA A 169 4.26 -4.46 16.88
CA ALA A 169 5.08 -4.71 18.05
C ALA A 169 5.00 -6.16 18.53
N ASP A 170 3.91 -6.87 18.26
CA ASP A 170 3.70 -8.24 18.72
C ASP A 170 4.37 -9.30 17.84
N ARG A 171 4.62 -8.98 16.57
CA ARG A 171 5.28 -9.88 15.60
C ARG A 171 6.53 -9.23 15.00
N ASP A 172 7.38 -10.05 14.42
CA ASP A 172 8.63 -9.59 13.79
C ASP A 172 8.39 -9.45 12.28
N TYR A 173 7.67 -8.40 11.89
CA TYR A 173 7.46 -8.09 10.48
C TYR A 173 8.67 -7.33 9.93
N ASP A 174 9.18 -7.75 8.77
CA ASP A 174 10.07 -6.91 7.97
C ASP A 174 9.23 -5.80 7.31
N ALA A 175 9.02 -4.71 8.05
CA ALA A 175 8.05 -3.69 7.71
C ALA A 175 8.68 -2.32 7.41
N THR A 176 8.25 -1.72 6.31
CA THR A 176 8.42 -0.28 6.03
C THR A 176 7.07 0.41 6.23
N VAL A 177 7.00 1.33 7.19
CA VAL A 177 5.78 2.09 7.49
C VAL A 177 5.96 3.55 7.11
N ILE A 178 5.07 4.07 6.28
CA ILE A 178 5.13 5.43 5.74
C ILE A 178 3.90 6.21 6.15
N SER A 179 4.10 7.45 6.61
CA SER A 179 3.00 8.38 6.79
C SER A 179 2.57 8.91 5.43
N SER A 180 1.31 8.68 5.06
CA SER A 180 0.64 9.33 3.93
C SER A 180 -0.33 10.42 4.41
N SER A 181 -0.19 10.85 5.67
CA SER A 181 -1.11 11.84 6.28
C SER A 181 -0.84 13.25 5.76
N PRO A 182 -1.81 14.19 5.92
CA PRO A 182 -1.57 15.60 5.64
C PRO A 182 -0.49 16.27 6.52
N LEU A 183 -0.02 15.61 7.60
CA LEU A 183 1.02 16.11 8.52
C LEU A 183 2.20 15.12 8.55
N LEU A 184 2.83 14.91 7.40
CA LEU A 184 3.77 13.80 7.13
C LEU A 184 4.79 13.55 8.24
N GLU A 185 5.67 14.50 8.54
CA GLU A 185 6.78 14.31 9.49
C GLU A 185 6.28 14.19 10.93
N HIS A 186 5.30 15.03 11.29
CA HIS A 186 4.71 15.03 12.62
C HIS A 186 4.03 13.69 12.92
N ASP A 187 3.21 13.21 11.99
CA ASP A 187 2.46 11.97 12.17
C ASP A 187 3.36 10.74 11.99
N ALA A 188 4.42 10.80 11.16
CA ALA A 188 5.45 9.76 11.14
C ALA A 188 6.13 9.60 12.50
N MET A 189 6.52 10.72 13.13
CA MET A 189 7.09 10.70 14.48
C MET A 189 6.09 10.20 15.52
N TYR A 190 4.81 10.56 15.40
CA TYR A 190 3.79 10.09 16.31
C TYR A 190 3.49 8.59 16.14
N MET A 191 3.48 8.07 14.92
CA MET A 191 3.39 6.62 14.65
C MET A 191 4.56 5.85 15.28
N LYS A 192 5.79 6.36 15.14
CA LYS A 192 6.97 5.78 15.78
C LYS A 192 6.82 5.74 17.30
N LEU A 193 6.36 6.83 17.92
CA LEU A 193 6.11 6.88 19.36
C LEU A 193 5.07 5.84 19.82
N LEU A 194 3.99 5.65 19.05
CA LEU A 194 2.97 4.65 19.36
C LEU A 194 3.54 3.23 19.28
N TYR A 195 4.36 2.94 18.28
CA TYR A 195 5.06 1.67 18.13
C TYR A 195 6.05 1.41 19.29
N GLU A 196 6.89 2.39 19.65
CA GLU A 196 7.82 2.28 20.78
C GLU A 196 7.09 2.04 22.12
N ARG A 197 5.93 2.70 22.32
CA ARG A 197 5.07 2.46 23.48
C ARG A 197 4.50 1.04 23.49
N ALA A 198 4.07 0.53 22.34
CA ALA A 198 3.58 -0.85 22.22
C ALA A 198 4.69 -1.87 22.53
N LEU A 199 5.92 -1.63 22.03
CA LEU A 199 7.09 -2.45 22.38
C LEU A 199 7.39 -2.42 23.89
N ALA A 200 7.39 -1.25 24.51
CA ALA A 200 7.64 -1.12 25.95
C ALA A 200 6.59 -1.85 26.79
N LYS A 201 5.30 -1.75 26.42
CA LYS A 201 4.22 -2.52 27.06
C LYS A 201 4.43 -4.03 26.91
N ARG A 202 4.79 -4.51 25.72
CA ARG A 202 5.09 -5.93 25.46
C ARG A 202 6.28 -6.41 26.28
N PHE A 203 7.34 -5.60 26.38
CA PHE A 203 8.50 -5.90 27.19
C PHE A 203 8.13 -6.02 28.68
N ALA A 204 7.43 -5.02 29.24
CA ALA A 204 6.98 -5.05 30.63
C ALA A 204 6.06 -6.25 30.94
N LYS A 205 5.19 -6.65 30.00
CA LYS A 205 4.34 -7.84 30.14
C LYS A 205 5.14 -9.15 30.18
N ARG A 206 6.26 -9.23 29.47
CA ARG A 206 7.17 -10.40 29.47
C ARG A 206 8.12 -10.42 30.66
N HIS A 207 8.40 -9.25 31.23
CA HIS A 207 9.30 -9.06 32.37
C HIS A 207 8.58 -8.27 33.46
N PRO A 208 7.58 -8.88 34.13
CA PRO A 208 6.91 -8.23 35.25
C PRO A 208 7.94 -7.87 36.33
N ALA A 209 7.73 -6.72 36.98
CA ALA A 209 8.55 -6.35 38.13
C ALA A 209 8.46 -7.45 39.20
N PRO A 210 9.56 -7.75 39.91
CA PRO A 210 9.61 -8.79 40.94
C PRO A 210 8.60 -8.56 42.07
#